data_AF-A0A803QP10-F1
#
_entry.id   AF-A0A803QP10-F1
#
_cell.length_a   1.000
_cell.length_b   1.000
_cell.length_c   1.000
_cell.angle_alpha   90.00
_cell.angle_beta   90.00
_cell.angle_gamma   90.00
#
_symmetry.space_group_name_H-M   'P 1'
#
loop_
_entity.id
_entity.type
_entity.pdbx_description
1 polymer ?
#
loop_
_entity_poly.entity_id
_entity_poly.type
_entity_poly.pdbx_seq_one_letter_code
_entity_poly.pdbx_strand_id
1 'polypeptide(L)'
;MAKDLAFYVTIYLQNYRPTNLKYHATATVDQSQLTSHVPGPLPWKLPLAGALKLNIDAAVDVKKNVIGIGAIVRDLNRCVTAALSMSRIGNFSSHEMEAKAIFHSLNWALQQQLLISLVETEQ
;
A
#
# COMPACT_ATOMS: atom_id res chain seq x y z
N MET A 1 10.82 -11.81 18.98
CA MET A 1 10.97 -10.94 17.79
C MET A 1 9.66 -10.88 17.02
N ALA A 2 8.63 -10.25 17.59
CA ALA A 2 7.32 -10.00 16.94
C ALA A 2 6.89 -8.53 17.11
N LYS A 3 7.81 -7.68 17.59
CA LYS A 3 7.51 -6.31 18.04
C LYS A 3 7.51 -5.32 16.87
N ASP A 4 8.19 -5.61 15.76
CA ASP A 4 8.38 -4.62 14.69
C ASP A 4 7.19 -4.48 13.74
N LEU A 5 6.52 -5.57 13.36
CA LEU A 5 5.38 -5.47 12.44
C LEU A 5 4.11 -4.94 13.13
N ALA A 6 3.88 -5.35 14.38
CA ALA A 6 2.81 -4.82 15.20
C ALA A 6 3.00 -3.31 15.45
N PHE A 7 4.25 -2.85 15.59
CA PHE A 7 4.58 -1.43 15.74
C PHE A 7 4.22 -0.62 14.48
N TYR A 8 4.58 -1.09 13.28
CA TYR A 8 4.23 -0.41 12.02
C TYR A 8 2.72 -0.32 11.79
N VAL A 9 1.99 -1.42 12.01
CA VAL A 9 0.53 -1.45 11.88
C VAL A 9 -0.13 -0.52 12.90
N THR A 10 0.39 -0.46 14.13
CA THR A 10 -0.13 0.40 15.19
C THR A 10 0.11 1.88 14.89
N ILE A 11 1.33 2.25 14.47
CA ILE A 11 1.68 3.62 14.07
C ILE A 11 0.79 4.07 12.90
N TYR A 12 0.59 3.19 11.91
CA TYR A 12 -0.28 3.49 10.77
C TYR A 12 -1.74 3.72 11.18
N LEU A 13 -2.32 2.81 11.97
CA LEU A 13 -3.70 2.94 12.47
C LEU A 13 -3.90 4.15 13.39
N GLN A 14 -2.89 4.47 14.21
CA GLN A 14 -2.89 5.65 15.08
C GLN A 14 -2.88 6.96 14.28
N ASN A 15 -2.14 7.02 13.18
CA ASN A 15 -2.07 8.21 12.33
C ASN A 15 -3.27 8.33 11.39
N TYR A 16 -3.90 7.22 11.01
CA TYR A 16 -5.05 7.21 10.11
C TYR A 16 -6.30 7.86 10.73
N ARG A 17 -6.63 7.53 11.99
CA ARG A 17 -7.84 8.03 12.68
C ARG A 17 -7.94 9.57 12.79
N PRO A 18 -6.92 10.31 13.27
CA PRO A 18 -6.98 11.77 13.37
C PRO A 18 -6.91 12.46 12.01
N THR A 19 -6.30 11.82 11.02
CA THR A 19 -6.16 12.36 9.67
C THR A 19 -7.48 12.26 8.90
N ASN A 20 -8.20 11.15 9.04
CA ASN A 20 -9.54 10.95 8.46
C ASN A 20 -10.57 12.01 8.93
N LEU A 21 -10.53 12.41 10.22
CA LEU A 21 -11.41 13.44 10.77
C LEU A 21 -11.15 14.84 10.21
N LYS A 22 -9.91 15.15 9.82
CA LYS A 22 -9.55 16.46 9.25
C LYS A 22 -10.04 16.63 7.81
N TYR A 23 -10.02 15.57 7.01
CA TYR A 23 -10.43 15.63 5.59
C TYR A 23 -11.94 15.55 5.37
N HIS A 24 -12.71 15.13 6.37
CA HIS A 24 -14.18 15.19 6.32
C HIS A 24 -14.75 16.60 6.53
N ALA A 25 -13.96 17.57 7.01
CA ALA A 25 -14.45 18.92 7.36
C ALA A 25 -14.34 19.95 6.22
N THR A 26 -13.54 19.69 5.17
CA THR A 26 -13.33 20.65 4.08
C THR A 26 -13.11 19.92 2.76
N ALA A 27 -14.20 19.52 2.12
CA ALA A 27 -14.21 19.11 0.73
C ALA A 27 -14.74 20.26 -0.13
N THR A 28 -13.90 21.26 -0.37
CA THR A 28 -14.04 22.17 -1.51
C THR A 28 -12.79 21.98 -2.36
N VAL A 29 -12.96 21.29 -3.50
CA VAL A 29 -11.88 20.96 -4.42
C VAL A 29 -11.63 22.19 -5.29
N ASP A 30 -10.49 22.85 -5.09
CA ASP A 30 -9.93 23.80 -6.06
C ASP A 30 -8.82 23.09 -6.85
N GLN A 31 -9.07 22.87 -8.14
CA GLN A 31 -8.14 22.25 -9.09
C GLN A 31 -7.31 23.33 -9.78
N SER A 32 -6.31 23.87 -9.08
CA SER A 32 -5.23 24.58 -9.77
C SER A 32 -3.94 24.56 -8.96
N GLN A 33 -3.10 23.54 -9.21
CA GLN A 33 -1.63 23.64 -9.20
C GLN A 33 -1.02 22.28 -9.52
N LEU A 34 -0.66 22.06 -10.77
CA LEU A 34 0.08 20.88 -11.20
C LEU A 34 1.30 21.32 -12.01
N THR A 35 2.36 21.74 -11.31
CA THR A 35 3.74 21.72 -11.82
C THR A 35 4.72 21.67 -10.66
N SER A 36 5.04 20.47 -10.16
CA SER A 36 6.27 20.23 -9.43
C SER A 36 6.95 18.98 -9.99
N HIS A 37 7.99 19.25 -10.77
CA HIS A 37 9.18 18.42 -11.02
C HIS A 37 9.07 16.95 -10.55
N VAL A 38 8.71 16.03 -11.45
CA VAL A 38 8.72 14.58 -11.18
C VAL A 38 10.18 14.16 -10.94
N PRO A 39 10.57 13.72 -9.73
CA PRO A 39 11.87 13.10 -9.52
C PRO A 39 11.91 11.83 -10.37
N GLY A 40 13.01 11.59 -11.09
CA GLY A 40 13.20 10.34 -11.82
C GLY A 40 12.98 9.12 -10.90
N PRO A 41 12.57 7.96 -11.43
CA PRO A 41 12.20 6.80 -10.63
C PRO A 41 13.32 6.45 -9.65
N LEU A 42 12.98 6.45 -8.35
CA LEU A 42 13.91 6.07 -7.30
C LEU A 42 14.46 4.66 -7.60
N PRO A 43 15.79 4.45 -7.51
CA PRO A 43 16.37 3.14 -7.78
C PRO A 43 15.80 2.11 -6.79
N TRP A 44 15.38 0.96 -7.33
CA TRP A 44 14.82 -0.17 -6.59
C TRP A 44 15.61 -0.46 -5.31
N LYS A 45 14.98 -0.27 -4.14
CA LYS A 45 15.59 -0.59 -2.85
C LYS A 45 15.60 -2.11 -2.64
N LEU A 46 16.80 -2.68 -2.49
CA LEU A 46 16.96 -4.09 -2.16
C LEU A 46 16.52 -4.38 -0.71
N PRO A 47 15.83 -5.49 -0.45
CA PRO A 47 15.62 -5.96 0.91
C PRO A 47 16.94 -6.42 1.54
N LEU A 48 16.96 -6.57 2.87
CA LEU A 48 18.09 -7.20 3.57
C LEU A 48 18.24 -8.67 3.15
N ALA A 49 19.44 -9.24 3.28
CA ALA A 49 19.67 -10.65 2.99
C ALA A 49 18.77 -11.55 3.85
N GLY A 50 18.08 -12.49 3.21
CA GLY A 50 17.08 -13.36 3.87
C GLY A 50 15.72 -12.69 4.12
N ALA A 51 15.49 -11.48 3.61
CA ALA A 51 14.26 -10.74 3.80
C ALA A 51 13.48 -10.55 2.50
N LEU A 52 12.17 -10.36 2.61
CA LEU A 52 11.29 -10.18 1.46
C LEU A 52 10.81 -8.73 1.35
N LYS A 53 10.60 -8.28 0.11
CA LYS A 53 9.97 -7.01 -0.23
C LYS A 53 8.56 -7.27 -0.76
N LEU A 54 7.58 -6.53 -0.27
CA LEU A 54 6.20 -6.54 -0.73
C LEU A 54 5.93 -5.26 -1.54
N ASN A 55 5.63 -5.41 -2.82
CA ASN A 55 5.17 -4.33 -3.70
C ASN A 55 3.66 -4.42 -3.84
N ILE A 56 2.97 -3.28 -3.70
CA ILE A 56 1.51 -3.22 -3.65
C ILE A 56 1.01 -2.15 -4.61
N ASP A 57 -0.02 -2.49 -5.36
CA ASP A 57 -0.75 -1.59 -6.26
C ASP A 57 -2.26 -1.68 -6.01
N ALA A 58 -2.96 -0.57 -6.28
CA ALA A 58 -4.40 -0.46 -6.15
C ALA A 58 -5.01 0.24 -7.37
N ALA A 59 -6.03 -0.36 -7.96
CA ALA A 59 -6.74 0.18 -9.12
C ALA A 59 -8.23 0.31 -8.82
N VAL A 60 -8.93 1.23 -9.50
CA VAL A 60 -10.38 1.40 -9.39
C VAL A 60 -11.05 1.28 -10.75
N ASP A 61 -12.11 0.47 -10.82
CA ASP A 61 -13.08 0.45 -11.91
C ASP A 61 -14.31 1.24 -11.45
N VAL A 62 -14.32 2.55 -11.73
CA VAL A 62 -15.40 3.46 -11.33
C VAL A 62 -16.75 3.04 -11.93
N LYS A 63 -16.75 2.45 -13.13
CA LYS A 63 -17.98 2.01 -13.81
C LYS A 63 -18.61 0.82 -13.10
N LYS A 64 -17.78 -0.08 -12.57
CA LYS A 64 -18.23 -1.27 -11.83
C LYS A 64 -18.28 -1.09 -10.33
N ASN A 65 -17.83 0.06 -9.80
CA ASN A 65 -17.73 0.33 -8.37
C ASN A 65 -16.91 -0.76 -7.64
N VAL A 66 -15.75 -1.10 -8.20
CA VAL A 66 -14.85 -2.14 -7.70
C VAL A 66 -13.43 -1.58 -7.61
N ILE A 67 -12.71 -1.95 -6.57
CA ILE A 67 -11.27 -1.80 -6.47
C ILE A 67 -10.57 -3.12 -6.78
N GLY A 68 -9.46 -3.05 -7.53
CA GLY A 68 -8.48 -4.11 -7.68
C GLY A 68 -7.30 -3.87 -6.75
N ILE A 69 -6.82 -4.92 -6.10
CA ILE A 69 -5.62 -4.90 -5.26
C ILE A 69 -4.67 -5.95 -5.81
N GLY A 70 -3.47 -5.51 -6.17
CA GLY A 70 -2.38 -6.35 -6.62
C GLY A 70 -1.22 -6.28 -5.64
N ALA A 71 -0.60 -7.41 -5.34
CA ALA A 71 0.65 -7.41 -4.59
C ALA A 71 1.60 -8.50 -5.06
N ILE A 72 2.90 -8.24 -4.99
CA ILE A 72 3.95 -9.19 -5.29
C ILE A 72 5.00 -9.19 -4.20
N VAL A 73 5.48 -10.37 -3.86
CA VAL A 73 6.58 -10.55 -2.91
C VAL A 73 7.81 -10.92 -3.70
N ARG A 74 8.91 -10.21 -3.46
CA ARG A 74 10.19 -10.42 -4.12
C ARG A 74 11.31 -10.67 -3.13
N ASP A 75 12.25 -11.51 -3.53
CA ASP A 75 13.51 -11.72 -2.81
C ASP A 75 14.58 -10.69 -3.22
N LEU A 76 15.80 -10.85 -2.66
CA LEU A 76 16.97 -10.02 -2.97
C LEU A 76 17.35 -10.06 -4.47
N ASN A 77 17.12 -11.19 -5.14
CA ASN A 77 17.41 -11.41 -6.55
C ASN A 77 16.31 -10.86 -7.47
N ARG A 78 15.30 -10.19 -6.91
CA ARG A 78 14.09 -9.70 -7.60
C ARG A 78 13.21 -10.84 -8.15
N CYS A 79 13.43 -12.09 -7.71
CA CYS A 79 12.57 -13.21 -8.04
C CYS A 79 11.25 -13.04 -7.31
N VAL A 80 10.13 -13.25 -8.02
CA VAL A 80 8.79 -13.24 -7.42
C VAL A 80 8.59 -14.56 -6.68
N THR A 81 8.39 -14.49 -5.37
CA THR A 81 8.19 -15.66 -4.51
C THR A 81 6.72 -15.90 -4.19
N ALA A 82 5.89 -14.86 -4.25
CA ALA A 82 4.43 -14.96 -4.12
C ALA A 82 3.74 -13.77 -4.81
N ALA A 83 2.47 -13.95 -5.19
CA ALA A 83 1.65 -12.90 -5.79
C ALA A 83 0.19 -12.99 -5.30
N LEU A 84 -0.46 -11.83 -5.22
CA LEU A 84 -1.86 -11.65 -4.87
C LEU A 84 -2.55 -10.81 -5.94
N SER A 85 -3.73 -11.24 -6.35
CA SER A 85 -4.68 -10.44 -7.12
C SER A 85 -6.06 -10.62 -6.51
N MET A 86 -6.71 -9.52 -6.14
CA MET A 86 -8.06 -9.58 -5.58
C MET A 86 -8.89 -8.35 -5.94
N SER A 87 -10.20 -8.55 -6.03
CA SER A 87 -11.17 -7.46 -6.20
C SER A 87 -12.02 -7.29 -4.95
N ARG A 88 -12.43 -6.04 -4.67
CA ARG A 88 -13.35 -5.70 -3.58
C ARG A 88 -14.36 -4.67 -4.07
N ILE A 89 -15.60 -4.78 -3.63
CA ILE A 89 -16.64 -3.80 -3.94
C ILE A 89 -16.30 -2.49 -3.24
N GLY A 90 -16.43 -1.39 -3.97
CA GLY A 90 -16.29 -0.03 -3.47
C GLY A 90 -15.63 0.91 -4.49
N ASN A 91 -15.82 2.20 -4.25
CA ASN A 91 -15.18 3.30 -4.96
C ASN A 91 -14.76 4.29 -3.88
N PHE A 92 -13.48 4.23 -3.52
CA PHE A 92 -12.89 4.99 -2.42
C PHE A 92 -11.92 6.03 -2.98
N SER A 93 -11.56 7.02 -2.16
CA SER A 93 -10.48 7.94 -2.52
C SER A 93 -9.13 7.19 -2.65
N SER A 94 -8.18 7.74 -3.42
CA SER A 94 -6.86 7.12 -3.65
C SER A 94 -6.17 6.66 -2.35
N HIS A 95 -6.12 7.53 -1.34
CA HIS A 95 -5.48 7.21 -0.06
C HIS A 95 -6.20 6.10 0.72
N GLU A 96 -7.53 6.01 0.61
CA GLU A 96 -8.29 4.91 1.22
C GLU A 96 -8.09 3.59 0.48
N MET A 97 -7.94 3.64 -0.85
CA MET A 97 -7.63 2.47 -1.65
C MET A 97 -6.23 1.94 -1.32
N GLU A 98 -5.24 2.81 -1.24
CA GLU A 98 -3.88 2.46 -0.85
C GLU A 98 -3.86 1.83 0.55
N ALA A 99 -4.55 2.45 1.51
CA ALA A 99 -4.69 1.92 2.86
C ALA A 99 -5.27 0.49 2.89
N LYS A 100 -6.33 0.26 2.12
CA LYS A 100 -6.97 -1.06 2.00
C LYS A 100 -6.06 -2.05 1.30
N ALA A 101 -5.33 -1.63 0.27
CA ALA A 101 -4.38 -2.47 -0.44
C ALA A 101 -3.24 -2.91 0.48
N ILE A 102 -2.65 -2.00 1.26
CA ILE A 102 -1.65 -2.30 2.28
C ILE A 102 -2.21 -3.30 3.30
N PHE A 103 -3.37 -3.00 3.88
CA PHE A 103 -3.98 -3.85 4.91
C PHE A 103 -4.21 -5.28 4.42
N HIS A 104 -4.83 -5.43 3.25
CA HIS A 104 -5.14 -6.75 2.71
C HIS A 104 -3.89 -7.53 2.29
N SER A 105 -2.90 -6.86 1.70
CA SER A 105 -1.66 -7.50 1.28
C SER A 105 -0.79 -7.92 2.47
N LEU A 106 -0.73 -7.12 3.54
CA LEU A 106 -0.03 -7.51 4.77
C LEU A 106 -0.73 -8.67 5.48
N ASN A 107 -2.05 -8.62 5.60
CA ASN A 107 -2.81 -9.72 6.20
C ASN A 107 -2.63 -11.02 5.40
N TRP A 108 -2.65 -10.94 4.07
CA TRP A 108 -2.35 -12.08 3.20
C TRP A 108 -0.93 -12.60 3.42
N ALA A 109 0.09 -11.73 3.41
CA ALA A 109 1.49 -12.14 3.61
C ALA A 109 1.69 -12.83 4.98
N LEU A 110 1.03 -12.32 6.03
CA LEU A 110 1.02 -12.94 7.36
C LEU A 110 0.41 -14.35 7.34
N GLN A 111 -0.72 -14.54 6.66
CA GLN A 111 -1.35 -15.85 6.51
C GLN A 111 -0.46 -16.84 5.76
N GLN A 112 0.36 -16.36 4.83
CA GLN A 112 1.34 -17.15 4.10
C GLN A 112 2.68 -17.30 4.85
N GLN A 113 2.79 -16.78 6.08
CA GLN A 113 4.02 -16.83 6.89
C GLN A 113 5.24 -16.20 6.21
N LEU A 114 5.00 -15.19 5.37
CA LEU A 114 6.05 -14.47 4.65
C LEU A 114 6.63 -13.36 5.53
N LEU A 115 7.95 -13.39 5.73
CA LEU A 115 8.66 -12.36 6.49
C LEU A 115 8.94 -11.12 5.63
N ILE A 116 7.96 -10.22 5.59
CA ILE A 116 8.07 -8.95 4.87
C ILE A 116 8.90 -7.95 5.70
N SER A 117 9.95 -7.41 5.09
CA SER A 117 10.86 -6.42 5.70
C SER A 117 10.74 -5.02 5.11
N LEU A 118 10.24 -4.94 3.88
CA LEU A 118 10.08 -3.70 3.14
C LEU A 118 8.75 -3.74 2.40
N VAL A 119 7.96 -2.69 2.56
CA VAL A 119 6.74 -2.46 1.80
C VAL A 119 6.98 -1.27 0.88
N GLU A 120 6.56 -1.40 -0.36
CA GLU A 120 6.59 -0.34 -1.36
C GLU A 120 5.21 -0.24 -2.01
N THR A 121 4.63 0.96 -1.99
CA THR A 121 3.39 1.30 -2.70
C THR A 121 3.73 2.24 -3.85
N GLU A 122 2.90 2.21 -4.89
CA GLU A 122 2.99 3.15 -6.00
C GLU A 122 2.33 4.48 -5.58
N GLN A 123 3.01 5.30 -4.76
CA GLN A 123 2.66 6.72 -4.54
C GLN A 123 3.79 7.55 -3.93
#